data_AF-A0A971XYX8-F1
#
_entry.id   AF-A0A971XYX8-F1
#
_cell.length_a   1.000
_cell.length_b   1.000
_cell.length_c   1.000
_cell.angle_alpha   90.00
_cell.angle_beta   90.00
_cell.angle_gamma   90.00
#
_symmetry.space_group_name_H-M   'P 1'
#
loop_
_entity.id
_entity.type
_entity.pdbx_description
1 polymer ?
#
loop_
_entity_poly.entity_id
_entity_poly.type
_entity_poly.pdbx_seq_one_letter_code
_entity_poly.pdbx_strand_id
1 'polypeptide(L)'
;MTKYKTVKIERRGAGWGGPMYITPTAEKPYIACCTGLAIHKVAKEIAKLTGGELRDAFRNPPPFEQMACMVTDCGGTARCEMYPSKDVPTICVFPISPPATSKLGDKLNDLLITGINSPKCVTLVEDNE
;
A
#
# COMPACT_ATOMS: atom_id res chain seq x y z
N MET A 1 10.32 1.06 -22.67
CA MET A 1 9.21 1.95 -22.27
C MET A 1 8.52 1.33 -21.04
N THR A 2 8.98 1.68 -19.85
CA THR A 2 8.36 1.23 -18.61
C THR A 2 6.98 1.85 -18.50
N LYS A 3 5.94 1.01 -18.67
CA LYS A 3 4.52 1.42 -18.63
C LYS A 3 4.08 1.87 -17.22
N TYR A 4 4.90 1.60 -16.22
CA TYR A 4 4.65 1.85 -14.82
C TYR A 4 5.59 2.90 -14.25
N LYS A 5 5.06 3.74 -13.37
CA LYS A 5 5.79 4.80 -12.67
C LYS A 5 5.90 4.47 -11.18
N THR A 6 6.94 4.98 -10.55
CA THR A 6 7.14 4.84 -9.11
C THR A 6 6.39 5.96 -8.38
N VAL A 7 5.69 5.61 -7.31
CA VAL A 7 5.10 6.59 -6.39
C VAL A 7 5.73 6.46 -5.02
N LYS A 8 5.94 7.60 -4.38
CA LYS A 8 6.33 7.71 -2.98
C LYS A 8 5.08 7.97 -2.15
N ILE A 9 4.86 7.14 -1.14
CA ILE A 9 3.77 7.27 -0.19
C ILE A 9 4.38 7.69 1.14
N GLU A 10 4.01 8.87 1.63
CA GLU A 10 4.53 9.43 2.86
C GLU A 10 3.38 9.71 3.83
N ARG A 11 3.51 9.23 5.07
CA ARG A 11 2.50 9.47 6.10
C ARG A 11 2.48 10.94 6.52
N ARG A 12 1.30 11.44 6.87
CA ARG A 12 1.13 12.76 7.49
C ARG A 12 0.46 12.60 8.85
N GLY A 13 1.13 13.01 9.93
CA GLY A 13 0.61 12.95 11.30
C GLY A 13 1.00 11.68 12.08
N ALA A 14 0.08 11.17 12.90
CA ALA A 14 0.31 10.12 13.91
C ALA A 14 0.33 8.67 13.38
N GLY A 15 0.50 8.47 12.06
CA GLY A 15 0.67 7.13 11.47
C GLY A 15 2.03 6.50 11.77
N TRP A 16 2.17 5.22 11.45
CA TRP A 16 3.38 4.40 11.60
C TRP A 16 4.02 4.12 10.23
N GLY A 17 5.33 3.85 10.21
CA GLY A 17 6.09 3.55 8.99
C GLY A 17 6.80 4.76 8.37
N GLY A 18 7.67 4.49 7.40
CA GLY A 18 8.47 5.49 6.69
C GLY A 18 8.02 5.66 5.24
N PRO A 19 8.56 6.65 4.50
CA PRO A 19 8.17 6.85 3.11
C PRO A 19 8.41 5.58 2.31
N MET A 20 7.35 5.07 1.69
CA MET A 20 7.33 3.81 0.97
C MET A 20 7.28 4.07 -0.53
N TYR A 21 8.04 3.30 -1.30
CA TYR A 21 8.08 3.42 -2.75
C TYR A 21 7.34 2.25 -3.37
N ILE A 22 6.32 2.53 -4.18
CA ILE A 22 5.54 1.52 -4.89
C ILE A 22 5.80 1.67 -6.38
N THR A 23 6.32 0.62 -6.99
CA THR A 23 6.57 0.53 -8.43
C THR A 23 5.89 -0.74 -8.94
N PRO A 24 4.74 -0.63 -9.62
CA PRO A 24 4.13 -1.79 -10.24
C PRO A 24 5.02 -2.34 -11.35
N THR A 25 4.92 -3.65 -11.54
CA THR A 25 5.66 -4.36 -12.60
C THR A 25 4.69 -5.23 -13.39
N ALA A 26 5.17 -5.85 -14.48
CA ALA A 26 4.35 -6.81 -15.22
C ALA A 26 3.97 -8.04 -14.37
N GLU A 27 4.82 -8.41 -13.41
CA GLU A 27 4.57 -9.52 -12.47
C GLU A 27 3.61 -9.10 -11.35
N LYS A 28 3.75 -7.85 -10.86
CA LYS A 28 2.91 -7.25 -9.82
C LYS A 28 2.11 -6.06 -10.37
N PRO A 29 1.13 -6.26 -11.27
CA PRO A 29 0.40 -5.16 -11.86
C PRO A 29 -0.71 -4.63 -10.94
N TYR A 30 -1.13 -5.40 -9.93
CA TYR A 30 -2.37 -5.11 -9.21
C TYR A 30 -2.17 -4.22 -7.99
N ILE A 31 -2.94 -3.13 -7.93
CA ILE A 31 -3.13 -2.30 -6.76
C ILE A 31 -4.37 -2.82 -6.03
N ALA A 32 -4.16 -3.64 -5.01
CA ALA A 32 -5.23 -4.26 -4.25
C ALA A 32 -5.82 -3.27 -3.24
N CYS A 33 -7.15 -3.20 -3.15
CA CYS A 33 -7.83 -2.42 -2.13
C CYS A 33 -8.87 -3.29 -1.42
N CYS A 34 -8.75 -3.39 -0.11
CA CYS A 34 -9.62 -4.18 0.77
C CYS A 34 -10.24 -3.26 1.82
N THR A 35 -11.18 -2.44 1.36
CA THR A 35 -11.95 -1.50 2.18
C THR A 35 -13.44 -1.84 2.10
N GLY A 36 -14.10 -1.95 3.25
CA GLY A 36 -15.41 -2.65 3.37
C GLY A 36 -16.60 -1.98 2.66
N LEU A 37 -16.43 -0.76 2.13
CA LEU A 37 -17.50 -0.01 1.44
C LEU A 37 -17.27 0.10 -0.06
N ALA A 38 -16.09 0.57 -0.47
CA ALA A 38 -15.71 0.78 -1.87
C ALA A 38 -14.20 1.05 -1.94
N ILE A 39 -13.62 0.97 -3.14
CA ILE A 39 -12.20 1.23 -3.35
C ILE A 39 -11.83 2.65 -2.89
N HIS A 40 -10.90 2.71 -1.92
CA HIS A 40 -10.48 3.96 -1.30
C HIS A 40 -9.80 4.91 -2.31
N LYS A 41 -10.01 6.22 -2.12
CA LYS A 41 -9.42 7.30 -2.93
C LYS A 41 -7.90 7.23 -3.04
N VAL A 42 -7.22 6.76 -2.01
CA VAL A 42 -5.76 6.54 -2.00
C VAL A 42 -5.35 5.45 -2.99
N ALA A 43 -6.06 4.32 -3.02
CA ALA A 43 -5.77 3.24 -3.97
C ALA A 43 -6.00 3.69 -5.41
N LYS A 44 -7.06 4.46 -5.65
CA LYS A 44 -7.33 5.08 -6.96
C LYS A 44 -6.21 6.00 -7.41
N GLU A 45 -5.71 6.84 -6.51
CA GLU A 45 -4.62 7.76 -6.81
C GLU A 45 -3.32 7.01 -7.12
N ILE A 46 -2.98 5.98 -6.33
CA ILE A 46 -1.80 5.13 -6.58
C ILE A 46 -1.91 4.47 -7.95
N ALA A 47 -3.03 3.82 -8.27
CA ALA A 47 -3.23 3.17 -9.56
C ALA A 47 -3.13 4.19 -10.72
N LYS A 48 -3.72 5.37 -10.57
CA LYS A 48 -3.68 6.45 -11.57
C LYS A 48 -2.25 6.96 -11.81
N LEU A 49 -1.48 7.18 -10.75
CA LEU A 49 -0.13 7.73 -10.84
C LEU A 49 0.88 6.69 -11.32
N THR A 50 0.77 5.46 -10.82
CA THR A 50 1.68 4.37 -11.16
C THR A 50 1.36 3.71 -12.51
N GLY A 51 0.12 3.81 -12.99
CA GLY A 51 -0.38 3.04 -14.14
C GLY A 51 -0.77 1.59 -13.80
N GLY A 52 -0.76 1.20 -12.52
CA GLY A 52 -1.15 -0.12 -12.06
C GLY A 52 -2.67 -0.38 -12.19
N GLU A 53 -3.05 -1.66 -12.22
CA GLU A 53 -4.44 -2.07 -12.35
C GLU A 53 -5.11 -2.15 -10.98
N LEU A 54 -6.13 -1.31 -10.76
CA LEU A 54 -6.85 -1.25 -9.50
C LEU A 54 -7.78 -2.46 -9.34
N ARG A 55 -7.59 -3.25 -8.28
CA ARG A 55 -8.42 -4.42 -7.98
C ARG A 55 -9.07 -4.32 -6.61
N ASP A 56 -10.35 -4.64 -6.57
CA ASP A 56 -11.12 -4.78 -5.34
C ASP A 56 -10.80 -6.15 -4.70
N ALA A 57 -9.88 -6.13 -3.76
CA ALA A 57 -9.45 -7.32 -3.03
C ALA A 57 -10.40 -7.72 -1.91
N PHE A 58 -11.45 -6.93 -1.64
CA PHE A 58 -12.53 -7.34 -0.74
C PHE A 58 -13.44 -8.37 -1.41
N ARG A 59 -13.72 -8.19 -2.70
CA ARG A 59 -14.56 -9.11 -3.49
C ARG A 59 -13.78 -10.22 -4.17
N ASN A 60 -12.67 -9.89 -4.81
CA ASN A 60 -11.85 -10.84 -5.55
C ASN A 60 -10.37 -10.57 -5.27
N PRO A 61 -9.82 -11.11 -4.16
CA PRO A 61 -8.43 -10.90 -3.80
C PRO A 61 -7.50 -11.54 -4.85
N PRO A 62 -6.63 -10.75 -5.51
CA PRO A 62 -5.58 -11.33 -6.36
C PRO A 62 -4.59 -12.14 -5.50
N PRO A 63 -3.76 -13.00 -6.10
CA PRO A 63 -2.68 -13.66 -5.38
C PRO A 63 -1.63 -12.63 -4.92
N PHE A 64 -1.04 -12.86 -3.73
CA PHE A 64 -0.06 -11.95 -3.12
C PHE A 64 1.13 -11.63 -4.03
N GLU A 65 1.56 -12.61 -4.83
CA GLU A 65 2.69 -12.47 -5.76
C GLU A 65 2.42 -11.49 -6.91
N GLN A 66 1.15 -11.21 -7.21
CA GLN A 66 0.74 -10.28 -8.27
C GLN A 66 0.31 -8.91 -7.71
N MET A 67 0.35 -8.72 -6.39
CA MET A 67 0.03 -7.44 -5.74
C MET A 67 1.27 -6.55 -5.69
N ALA A 68 1.18 -5.36 -6.29
CA ALA A 68 2.18 -4.31 -6.08
C ALA A 68 2.02 -3.64 -4.71
N CYS A 69 0.79 -3.41 -4.27
CA CYS A 69 0.51 -2.96 -2.91
C CYS A 69 -0.93 -3.30 -2.50
N MET A 70 -1.16 -3.27 -1.19
CA MET A 70 -2.45 -3.52 -0.56
C MET A 70 -2.89 -2.31 0.26
N VAL A 71 -4.05 -1.73 -0.08
CA VAL A 71 -4.68 -0.64 0.67
C VAL A 71 -5.81 -1.19 1.53
N THR A 72 -5.76 -0.96 2.84
CA THR A 72 -6.72 -1.50 3.81
C THR A 72 -7.23 -0.44 4.79
N ASP A 73 -8.45 -0.65 5.29
CA ASP A 73 -9.12 0.13 6.32
C ASP A 73 -9.32 -0.66 7.62
N CYS A 74 -8.52 -1.72 7.81
CA CYS A 74 -8.59 -2.47 9.04
C CYS A 74 -8.16 -1.60 10.22
N GLY A 75 -9.09 -1.24 11.10
CA GLY A 75 -8.79 -0.62 12.39
C GLY A 75 -8.08 -1.57 13.38
N GLY A 76 -7.76 -2.80 12.95
CA GLY A 76 -7.05 -3.81 13.74
C GLY A 76 -5.72 -4.22 13.10
N THR A 77 -4.83 -4.76 13.92
CA THR A 77 -3.43 -5.06 13.59
C THR A 77 -3.21 -6.34 12.78
N ALA A 78 -4.21 -7.23 12.66
CA ALA A 78 -4.05 -8.54 12.02
C ALA A 78 -3.66 -8.46 10.53
N ARG A 79 -4.33 -7.58 9.76
CA ARG A 79 -4.02 -7.38 8.34
C ARG A 79 -2.71 -6.60 8.15
N CYS A 80 -2.21 -5.91 9.16
CA CYS A 80 -0.95 -5.18 9.10
C CYS A 80 0.28 -6.08 9.10
N GLU A 81 0.19 -7.32 9.60
CA GLU A 81 1.32 -8.27 9.61
C GLU A 81 1.24 -9.30 8.47
N MET A 82 0.02 -9.68 8.07
CA MET A 82 -0.21 -10.75 7.08
C MET A 82 0.40 -10.45 5.70
N TYR A 83 0.17 -9.25 5.17
CA TYR A 83 0.65 -8.86 3.83
C TYR A 83 2.17 -8.56 3.83
N PRO A 84 2.73 -7.82 4.82
CA PRO A 84 4.18 -7.65 4.90
C PRO A 84 4.94 -8.96 5.10
N SER A 85 4.38 -9.95 5.80
CA SER A 85 4.94 -11.31 5.91
C SER A 85 5.08 -12.02 4.56
N LYS A 86 4.37 -11.55 3.53
CA LYS A 86 4.39 -12.06 2.15
C LYS A 86 5.10 -11.10 1.19
N ASP A 87 5.88 -10.16 1.70
CA ASP A 87 6.56 -9.12 0.92
C ASP A 87 5.60 -8.28 0.06
N VAL A 88 4.37 -8.07 0.56
CA VAL A 88 3.38 -7.19 -0.04
C VAL A 88 3.34 -5.87 0.72
N PRO A 89 3.70 -4.74 0.07
CA PRO A 89 3.61 -3.42 0.66
C PRO A 89 2.16 -3.09 1.06
N THR A 90 1.97 -2.67 2.31
CA THR A 90 0.65 -2.50 2.93
C THR A 90 0.44 -1.07 3.39
N ILE A 91 -0.67 -0.49 2.98
CA ILE A 91 -1.05 0.89 3.21
C ILE A 91 -2.35 0.90 4.00
N CYS A 92 -2.28 1.26 5.28
CA CYS A 92 -3.46 1.42 6.11
C CYS A 92 -3.92 2.88 6.12
N VAL A 93 -5.20 3.10 5.87
CA VAL A 93 -5.77 4.46 5.88
C VAL A 93 -5.93 5.00 7.31
N PHE A 94 -6.08 4.11 8.29
CA PHE A 94 -6.16 4.48 9.70
C PHE A 94 -4.78 4.64 10.33
N PRO A 95 -4.60 5.62 11.22
CA PRO A 95 -3.35 5.82 11.96
C PRO A 95 -3.25 4.80 13.09
N ILE A 96 -2.97 3.55 12.76
CA ILE A 96 -2.75 2.47 13.72
C ILE A 96 -1.28 2.09 13.78
N SER A 97 -0.82 1.73 14.97
CA SER A 97 0.50 1.13 15.13
C SER A 97 0.42 -0.38 14.90
N PRO A 98 1.47 -1.00 14.33
CA PRO A 98 1.55 -2.46 14.24
C PRO A 98 1.51 -3.11 15.64
N PRO A 99 1.18 -4.40 15.72
CA PRO A 99 1.16 -5.10 17.00
C PRO A 99 2.59 -5.15 17.55
N ALA A 100 2.76 -4.86 18.85
CA ALA A 100 4.07 -4.89 19.52
C ALA A 100 4.76 -6.27 19.46
N THR A 101 4.01 -7.32 19.15
CA THR A 101 4.46 -8.71 19.00
C THR A 101 4.79 -9.11 17.57
N SER A 102 4.82 -8.17 16.61
CA SER A 102 5.08 -8.49 15.21
C SER A 102 6.44 -9.17 15.03
N LYS A 103 6.46 -10.29 14.30
CA LYS A 103 7.69 -11.05 14.06
C LYS A 103 8.59 -10.43 12.98
N LEU A 104 8.09 -9.41 12.25
CA LEU A 104 8.85 -8.74 11.20
C LEU A 104 9.85 -7.70 11.71
N GLY A 105 9.75 -7.26 12.97
CA GLY A 105 10.64 -6.25 13.55
C GLY A 105 10.74 -5.00 12.65
N ASP A 106 11.97 -4.58 12.35
CA ASP A 106 12.24 -3.38 11.56
C ASP A 106 11.78 -3.46 10.11
N LYS A 107 11.74 -4.68 9.52
CA LYS A 107 11.27 -4.90 8.13
C LYS A 107 9.82 -4.44 7.93
N LEU A 108 9.04 -4.42 9.01
CA LEU A 108 7.67 -3.92 8.96
C LEU A 108 7.61 -2.43 8.64
N ASN A 109 8.60 -1.63 9.03
CA ASN A 109 8.59 -0.18 8.76
C ASN A 109 8.71 0.15 7.27
N ASP A 110 9.34 -0.75 6.51
CA ASP A 110 9.54 -0.61 5.07
C ASP A 110 8.35 -1.16 4.26
N LEU A 111 7.59 -2.08 4.85
CA LEU A 111 6.48 -2.79 4.20
C LEU A 111 5.09 -2.36 4.71
N LEU A 112 5.00 -1.63 5.80
CA LEU A 112 3.74 -1.13 6.35
C LEU A 112 3.81 0.38 6.57
N ILE A 113 2.88 1.09 5.95
CA ILE A 113 2.62 2.50 6.22
C ILE A 113 1.19 2.69 6.67
N THR A 114 0.97 3.45 7.74
CA THR A 114 -0.37 3.70 8.29
C THR A 114 -0.65 5.20 8.42
N GLY A 115 -1.93 5.55 8.60
CA GLY A 115 -2.35 6.95 8.67
C GLY A 115 -2.45 7.65 7.32
N ILE A 116 -2.69 6.90 6.23
CA ILE A 116 -2.83 7.46 4.88
C ILE A 116 -4.31 7.78 4.59
N ASN A 117 -4.79 8.90 5.12
CA ASN A 117 -6.19 9.31 4.97
C ASN A 117 -6.47 10.18 3.72
N SER A 118 -5.41 10.63 3.04
CA SER A 118 -5.50 11.62 1.95
C SER A 118 -4.63 11.22 0.76
N PRO A 119 -5.11 11.39 -0.49
CA PRO A 119 -4.30 11.16 -1.68
C PRO A 119 -3.09 12.10 -1.77
N LYS A 120 -3.09 13.24 -1.06
CA LYS A 120 -1.94 14.16 -0.96
C LYS A 120 -0.69 13.53 -0.34
N CYS A 121 -0.83 12.37 0.29
CA CYS A 121 0.27 11.59 0.83
C CYS A 121 1.01 10.77 -0.24
N VAL A 122 0.45 10.71 -1.46
CA VAL A 122 1.03 9.99 -2.60
C VAL A 122 1.61 11.01 -3.57
N THR A 123 2.90 10.90 -3.85
CA THR A 123 3.61 11.77 -4.78
C THR A 123 4.27 10.90 -5.84
N LEU A 124 4.23 11.34 -7.10
CA LEU A 124 4.95 10.66 -8.16
C LEU A 124 6.46 10.92 -7.99
N VAL A 125 7.25 9.86 -8.05
CA VAL A 125 8.71 10.01 -8.12
C VAL A 125 9.04 10.20 -9.59
N GLU A 126 9.36 11.44 -9.96
CA GLU A 126 9.91 11.74 -11.27
C GLU A 126 11.38 11.32 -11.23
N ASP A 127 11.68 10.14 -11.78
CA ASP A 127 13.01 9.82 -12.28
C ASP A 127 13.33 10.86 -13.35
N ASN A 128 13.96 11.97 -12.93
CA ASN A 128 14.58 12.92 -13.83
C ASN A 128 15.79 12.18 -14.41
N GLU A 129 15.61 11.65 -15.62
CA GLU A 129 16.69 11.31 -16.54
C GLU A 129 17.43 12.59 -16.98
#